data_AF-A0AAU5QK11-F1
#
_entry.id   AF-A0AAU5QK11-F1
#
_cell.length_a   1.000
_cell.length_b   1.000
_cell.length_c   1.000
_cell.angle_alpha   90.00
_cell.angle_beta   90.00
_cell.angle_gamma   90.00
#
_symmetry.space_group_name_H-M   'P 1'
#
loop_
_entity.id
_entity.type
_entity.pdbx_description
1 polymer ?
#
loop_
_entity_poly.entity_id
_entity_poly.type
_entity_poly.pdbx_seq_one_letter_code
_entity_poly.pdbx_strand_id
1 'polypeptide(L)'
;MTGALAGRLARLPVQVAPRLGEETDSFIRRLARANHLKPSYLHGYLCGPPFWFGKPLLDRLADAAGRSPQALERALADASSPRRRAKPNPRYPGKDLLQGRGELSYLISDDARDGTMTVRALAERYEIPQRVVRLVLDSTQPADRDVKFRKDPVMVPVIRLVDEMLARGVRGRAIWAELMDEHDYSVSYSSLLYYVHRGRRLGRHQQ
;
A
#
# COMPACT_ATOMS: atom_id res chain seq x y z
N MET A 1 -24.38 29.00 1.08
CA MET A 1 -23.85 29.98 0.09
C MET A 1 -22.59 30.55 0.72
N THR A 2 -21.35 30.33 0.30
CA THR A 2 -20.65 30.16 -1.00
C THR A 2 -19.39 29.32 -0.70
N GLY A 3 -19.02 28.26 -1.42
CA GLY A 3 -18.61 28.27 -2.82
C GLY A 3 -17.09 28.43 -2.99
N ALA A 4 -16.25 27.70 -2.25
CA ALA A 4 -14.80 27.69 -2.49
C ALA A 4 -14.47 26.60 -3.53
N LEU A 5 -14.24 27.02 -4.78
CA LEU A 5 -13.66 26.19 -5.85
C LEU A 5 -12.39 25.52 -5.31
N ALA A 6 -12.41 24.20 -5.11
CA ALA A 6 -11.20 23.42 -4.89
C ALA A 6 -10.39 23.50 -6.19
N GLY A 7 -9.53 24.51 -6.26
CA GLY A 7 -8.99 25.06 -7.49
C GLY A 7 -8.20 24.04 -8.30
N ARG A 8 -8.55 23.97 -9.58
CA ARG A 8 -7.78 23.30 -10.62
C ARG A 8 -6.31 23.69 -10.51
N LEU A 9 -5.40 22.71 -10.44
CA LEU A 9 -3.98 23.05 -10.37
C LEU A 9 -3.50 23.72 -11.66
N ALA A 10 -2.55 24.65 -11.53
CA ALA A 10 -1.90 25.25 -12.68
C ALA A 10 -1.14 24.18 -13.48
N ARG A 11 -1.29 24.24 -14.80
CA ARG A 11 -0.59 23.35 -15.72
C ARG A 11 0.89 23.66 -15.70
N LEU A 12 1.71 22.62 -15.75
CA LEU A 12 3.16 22.76 -15.89
C LEU A 12 3.53 23.30 -17.28
N PRO A 13 4.63 24.07 -17.40
CA PRO A 13 5.06 24.64 -18.69
C PRO A 13 5.31 23.59 -19.78
N VAL A 14 5.99 22.50 -19.43
CA VAL A 14 6.31 21.40 -20.36
C VAL A 14 5.37 20.23 -20.10
N GLN A 15 4.67 19.82 -21.15
CA GLN A 15 3.71 18.73 -21.10
C GLN A 15 4.33 17.44 -21.65
N VAL A 16 4.30 16.37 -20.84
CA VAL A 16 4.83 15.06 -21.20
C VAL A 16 3.67 14.11 -21.47
N ALA A 17 3.74 13.36 -22.58
CA ALA A 17 2.78 12.29 -22.85
C ALA A 17 3.07 11.06 -21.97
N PRO A 18 2.06 10.49 -21.28
CA PRO A 18 2.24 9.25 -20.53
C PRO A 18 2.53 8.10 -21.48
N ARG A 19 3.43 7.19 -21.07
CA ARG A 19 3.68 5.95 -21.81
C ARG A 19 2.67 4.89 -21.36
N LEU A 20 2.21 4.06 -22.29
CA LEU A 20 1.29 2.96 -21.96
C LEU A 20 1.98 1.96 -21.01
N GLY A 21 1.33 1.63 -19.90
CA GLY A 21 1.87 0.73 -18.87
C GLY A 21 2.91 1.39 -17.96
N GLU A 22 3.13 2.70 -18.04
CA GLU A 22 4.01 3.43 -17.14
C GLU A 22 3.40 3.49 -15.73
N GLU A 23 4.21 3.34 -14.69
CA GLU A 23 3.75 3.57 -13.31
C GLU A 23 3.61 5.07 -13.03
N THR A 24 2.68 5.44 -12.14
CA THR A 24 2.40 6.83 -11.76
C THR A 24 3.67 7.58 -11.32
N ASP A 25 4.52 6.96 -10.51
CA ASP A 25 5.75 7.61 -10.02
C ASP A 25 6.82 7.76 -11.10
N SER A 26 6.89 6.82 -12.04
CA SER A 26 7.77 6.93 -13.21
C SER A 26 7.34 8.07 -14.13
N PHE A 27 6.03 8.22 -14.34
CA PHE A 27 5.47 9.36 -15.07
C PHE A 27 5.74 10.69 -14.36
N ILE A 28 5.55 10.76 -13.04
CA ILE A 28 5.82 11.97 -12.25
C ILE A 28 7.30 12.37 -12.31
N ARG A 29 8.24 11.42 -12.21
CA ARG A 29 9.68 11.71 -12.36
C ARG A 29 9.99 12.32 -13.72
N ARG A 30 9.44 11.74 -14.78
CA ARG A 30 9.65 12.19 -16.16
C ARG A 30 9.05 13.57 -16.38
N LEU A 31 7.86 13.82 -15.83
CA LEU A 31 7.20 15.13 -15.84
C LEU A 31 7.97 16.19 -15.04
N ALA A 32 8.48 15.83 -13.86
CA ALA A 32 9.27 16.72 -13.01
C ALA A 32 10.57 17.14 -13.71
N ARG A 33 11.32 16.17 -14.24
CA ARG A 33 12.57 16.41 -14.98
C ARG A 33 12.36 17.29 -16.20
N ALA A 34 11.30 17.05 -16.97
CA ALA A 34 10.93 17.88 -18.12
C ALA A 34 10.62 19.34 -17.75
N ASN A 35 10.24 19.60 -16.50
CA ASN A 35 9.95 20.93 -15.97
C ASN A 35 11.05 21.46 -15.02
N HIS A 36 12.21 20.80 -14.97
CA HIS A 36 13.32 21.14 -14.06
C HIS A 36 12.92 21.21 -12.58
N LEU A 37 11.95 20.38 -12.18
CA LEU A 37 11.51 20.22 -10.81
C LEU A 37 12.13 18.98 -10.18
N LYS A 38 12.34 19.02 -8.85
CA LYS A 38 12.66 17.81 -8.10
C LYS A 38 11.46 16.85 -8.12
N PRO A 39 11.66 15.58 -8.51
CA PRO A 39 10.59 14.58 -8.45
C PRO A 39 9.90 14.47 -7.09
N SER A 40 10.67 14.49 -5.99
CA SER A 40 10.16 14.43 -4.62
C SER A 40 9.20 15.59 -4.30
N TYR A 41 9.54 16.79 -4.80
CA TYR A 41 8.73 17.99 -4.65
C TYR A 41 7.42 17.90 -5.42
N LEU A 42 7.49 17.53 -6.71
CA LEU A 42 6.28 17.39 -7.53
C LEU A 42 5.36 16.30 -6.99
N HIS A 43 5.91 15.14 -6.61
CA HIS A 43 5.15 14.06 -5.98
C HIS A 43 4.43 14.55 -4.72
N GLY A 44 5.13 15.24 -3.82
CA GLY A 44 4.53 15.82 -2.61
C GLY A 44 3.40 16.80 -2.93
N TYR A 45 3.63 17.72 -3.86
CA TYR A 45 2.63 18.69 -4.31
C TYR A 45 1.36 18.03 -4.85
N LEU A 46 1.52 16.97 -5.64
CA LEU A 46 0.43 16.18 -6.22
C LEU A 46 -0.33 15.33 -5.19
N CYS A 47 0.33 14.91 -4.11
CA CYS A 47 -0.35 14.24 -3.00
C CYS A 47 -1.20 15.21 -2.16
N GLY A 48 -0.64 16.39 -1.89
CA GLY A 48 -1.30 17.43 -1.09
C GLY A 48 -1.39 17.16 0.40
N PRO A 49 -1.81 18.16 1.19
CA PRO A 49 -2.10 17.96 2.60
C PRO A 49 -3.33 17.07 2.80
N PRO A 50 -3.37 16.23 3.84
CA PRO A 50 -2.37 16.06 4.91
C PRO A 50 -1.29 15.00 4.60
N PHE A 51 -1.35 14.32 3.45
CA PHE A 51 -0.54 13.13 3.16
C PHE A 51 0.46 13.33 2.02
N TRP A 52 1.54 14.07 2.28
CA TRP A 52 2.57 14.45 1.29
C TRP A 52 3.40 13.29 0.71
N PHE A 53 3.31 12.07 1.27
CA PHE A 53 4.07 10.89 0.84
C PHE A 53 3.17 9.71 0.44
N GLY A 54 1.87 9.98 0.25
CA GLY A 54 0.89 8.98 -0.13
C GLY A 54 0.87 8.72 -1.63
N LYS A 55 -0.19 8.06 -2.10
CA LYS A 55 -0.44 7.93 -3.54
C LYS A 55 -0.87 9.30 -4.11
N PRO A 56 -0.24 9.82 -5.19
CA PRO A 56 -0.65 11.06 -5.84
C PRO A 56 -2.15 11.10 -6.18
N LEU A 57 -2.78 12.26 -6.08
CA LEU A 57 -4.17 12.43 -6.49
C LEU A 57 -4.24 12.50 -8.01
N LEU A 58 -5.03 11.62 -8.64
CA LEU A 58 -5.09 11.50 -10.09
C LEU A 58 -5.63 12.79 -10.74
N ASP A 59 -6.62 13.43 -10.11
CA ASP A 59 -7.17 14.72 -10.57
C ASP A 59 -6.12 15.83 -10.54
N ARG A 60 -5.28 15.86 -9.49
CA ARG A 60 -4.17 16.82 -9.39
C ARG A 60 -3.11 16.57 -10.44
N LEU A 61 -2.81 15.30 -10.71
CA LEU A 61 -1.88 14.90 -11.76
C LEU A 61 -2.42 15.28 -13.14
N ALA A 62 -3.71 15.06 -13.38
CA ALA A 62 -4.41 15.46 -14.60
C ALA A 62 -4.33 16.97 -14.83
N ASP A 63 -4.59 17.77 -13.79
CA ASP A 63 -4.48 19.23 -13.87
C ASP A 63 -3.05 19.70 -14.14
N ALA A 64 -2.06 19.19 -13.40
CA ALA A 64 -0.66 19.58 -13.56
C ALA A 64 -0.10 19.15 -14.94
N ALA A 65 -0.45 17.95 -15.40
CA ALA A 65 -0.06 17.40 -16.70
C ALA A 65 -0.98 17.84 -17.86
N GLY A 66 -1.96 18.72 -17.61
CA GLY A 66 -2.88 19.20 -18.64
C GLY A 66 -3.61 18.09 -19.42
N ARG A 67 -3.82 16.92 -18.81
CA ARG A 67 -4.48 15.75 -19.42
C ARG A 67 -5.82 15.48 -18.75
N SER A 68 -6.68 14.69 -19.40
CA SER A 68 -7.88 14.19 -18.74
C SER A 68 -7.53 13.07 -17.75
N PRO A 69 -8.24 12.95 -16.61
CA PRO A 69 -8.05 11.84 -15.69
C PRO A 69 -8.20 10.48 -16.39
N GLN A 70 -9.21 10.33 -17.26
CA GLN A 70 -9.46 9.10 -18.02
C GLN A 70 -8.29 8.69 -18.93
N ALA A 71 -7.57 9.65 -19.52
CA ALA A 71 -6.40 9.34 -20.33
C ALA A 71 -5.25 8.79 -19.47
N LEU A 72 -5.09 9.31 -18.25
CA LEU A 72 -4.11 8.80 -17.29
C LEU A 72 -4.53 7.44 -16.73
N GLU A 73 -5.81 7.20 -16.46
CA GLU A 73 -6.32 5.88 -16.02
C GLU A 73 -6.03 4.78 -17.03
N ARG A 74 -6.13 5.09 -18.33
CA ARG A 74 -5.85 4.13 -19.41
C ARG A 74 -4.35 3.91 -19.63
N ALA A 75 -3.55 4.95 -19.42
CA ALA A 75 -2.12 4.89 -19.70
C ALA A 75 -1.31 4.31 -18.53
N LEU A 76 -1.66 4.66 -17.29
CA LEU A 76 -0.87 4.35 -16.11
C LEU A 76 -1.25 3.01 -15.49
N ALA A 77 -0.26 2.13 -15.30
CA ALA A 77 -0.47 0.75 -14.86
C ALA A 77 -1.14 0.64 -13.47
N ASP A 78 -0.89 1.60 -12.59
CA ASP A 78 -1.35 1.57 -11.21
C ASP A 78 -2.44 2.61 -10.91
N ALA A 79 -2.89 3.41 -11.88
CA ALA A 79 -3.86 4.49 -11.64
C ALA A 79 -5.19 3.99 -11.05
N SER A 80 -5.66 2.83 -11.50
CA SER A 80 -6.90 2.17 -11.03
C SER A 80 -6.72 1.36 -9.74
N SER A 81 -5.48 1.16 -9.27
CA SER A 81 -5.22 0.40 -8.05
C SER A 81 -5.82 1.13 -6.83
N PRO A 82 -6.75 0.50 -6.08
CA PRO A 82 -7.42 1.16 -4.96
C PRO A 82 -6.38 1.62 -3.92
N ARG A 83 -6.60 2.81 -3.34
CA ARG A 83 -5.80 3.39 -2.22
C ARG A 83 -5.93 2.59 -0.92
N ARG A 84 -6.18 1.29 -0.99
CA ARG A 84 -6.39 0.44 0.17
C ARG A 84 -5.09 -0.28 0.48
N ARG A 85 -4.44 0.17 1.56
CA ARG A 85 -3.95 -0.82 2.52
C ARG A 85 -5.18 -1.66 2.85
N ALA A 86 -5.17 -2.96 2.55
CA ALA A 86 -6.13 -3.85 3.18
C ALA A 86 -5.90 -3.68 4.68
N LYS A 87 -6.74 -2.87 5.35
CA LYS A 87 -6.81 -2.94 6.80
C LYS A 87 -7.25 -4.38 7.04
N PRO A 88 -6.49 -5.22 7.76
CA PRO A 88 -7.05 -6.46 8.25
C PRO A 88 -8.35 -6.04 8.94
N ASN A 89 -9.47 -6.50 8.37
CA ASN A 89 -10.78 -6.13 8.86
C ASN A 89 -10.76 -6.46 10.36
N PRO A 90 -11.11 -5.54 11.28
CA PRO A 90 -11.05 -5.80 12.72
C PRO A 90 -11.82 -7.05 13.15
N ARG A 91 -12.77 -7.51 12.31
CA ARG A 91 -13.49 -8.77 12.50
C ARG A 91 -12.63 -10.02 12.27
N TYR A 92 -11.53 -9.92 11.52
CA TYR A 92 -10.58 -11.00 11.23
C TYR A 92 -9.17 -10.63 11.75
N PRO A 93 -8.82 -11.01 12.98
CA PRO A 93 -7.42 -10.91 13.42
C PRO A 93 -6.56 -11.84 12.57
N GLY A 94 -5.51 -11.30 11.94
CA GLY A 94 -4.52 -12.06 11.14
C GLY A 94 -3.56 -12.90 12.00
N LYS A 95 -4.08 -13.61 13.00
CA LYS A 95 -3.33 -14.54 13.85
C LYS A 95 -4.12 -15.82 14.03
N ASP A 96 -3.43 -16.95 14.03
CA ASP A 96 -3.92 -18.32 14.26
C ASP A 96 -5.16 -18.35 15.16
N LEU A 97 -6.34 -18.44 14.55
CA LEU A 97 -7.63 -18.47 15.25
C LEU A 97 -7.72 -19.65 16.23
N LEU A 98 -6.93 -20.69 15.97
CA LEU A 98 -6.92 -21.96 16.68
C LEU A 98 -5.50 -22.36 17.13
N GLN A 99 -4.58 -21.41 17.34
CA GLN A 99 -3.23 -21.63 17.91
C GLN A 99 -2.56 -22.96 17.53
N GLY A 100 -2.43 -23.26 16.22
CA GLY A 100 -1.79 -24.49 15.74
C GLY A 100 -2.69 -25.71 15.53
N ARG A 101 -4.00 -25.62 15.80
CA ARG A 101 -5.03 -26.65 15.50
C ARG A 101 -5.74 -26.37 14.18
N GLY A 102 -4.98 -26.34 13.09
CA GLY A 102 -5.50 -26.03 11.74
C GLY A 102 -6.53 -27.03 11.22
N GLU A 103 -6.47 -28.27 11.71
CA GLU A 103 -7.38 -29.37 11.39
C GLU A 103 -8.83 -29.10 11.82
N LEU A 104 -9.04 -28.37 12.92
CA LEU A 104 -10.38 -28.04 13.41
C LEU A 104 -11.12 -27.09 12.46
N SER A 105 -10.40 -26.20 11.77
CA SER A 105 -11.01 -25.34 10.75
C SER A 105 -11.63 -26.15 9.62
N TYR A 106 -10.96 -27.22 9.18
CA TYR A 106 -11.46 -28.10 8.13
C TYR A 106 -12.69 -28.87 8.62
N LEU A 107 -12.61 -29.49 9.80
CA LEU A 107 -13.70 -30.30 10.36
C LEU A 107 -14.98 -29.48 10.62
N ILE A 108 -14.84 -28.26 11.15
CA ILE A 108 -15.98 -27.35 11.39
C ILE A 108 -16.66 -26.96 10.07
N SER A 109 -15.88 -26.69 9.02
CA SER A 109 -16.43 -26.30 7.72
C SER A 109 -17.00 -27.47 6.93
N ASP A 110 -16.52 -28.68 7.17
CA ASP A 110 -17.07 -29.91 6.60
C ASP A 110 -18.42 -30.24 7.24
N ASP A 111 -18.48 -30.30 8.58
CA ASP A 111 -19.72 -30.51 9.34
C ASP A 111 -20.78 -29.42 9.05
N ALA A 112 -20.36 -28.17 8.83
CA ALA A 112 -21.26 -27.08 8.49
C ALA A 112 -21.78 -27.18 7.05
N ARG A 113 -21.03 -27.81 6.13
CA ARG A 113 -21.42 -27.99 4.73
C ARG A 113 -22.57 -28.97 4.58
N ASP A 114 -22.62 -29.98 5.44
CA ASP A 114 -23.71 -30.96 5.50
C ASP A 114 -25.04 -30.34 5.96
N GLY A 115 -25.02 -29.12 6.51
CA GLY A 115 -26.20 -28.32 6.85
C GLY A 115 -27.03 -28.85 8.03
N THR A 116 -26.57 -29.92 8.68
CA THR A 116 -27.26 -30.58 9.79
C THR A 116 -26.98 -29.95 11.15
N MET A 117 -25.86 -29.23 11.29
CA MET A 117 -25.41 -28.65 12.56
C MET A 117 -25.50 -27.12 12.58
N THR A 118 -26.05 -26.57 13.67
CA THR A 118 -26.07 -25.12 13.91
C THR A 118 -24.73 -24.63 14.48
N VAL A 119 -24.43 -23.33 14.37
CA VAL A 119 -23.23 -22.69 14.96
C VAL A 119 -23.09 -23.01 16.46
N ARG A 120 -24.21 -23.13 17.18
CA ARG A 120 -24.22 -23.52 18.59
C ARG A 120 -23.82 -24.98 18.79
N ALA A 121 -24.36 -25.90 17.99
CA ALA A 121 -24.02 -27.31 18.06
C ALA A 121 -22.53 -27.56 17.72
N LEU A 122 -21.98 -26.82 16.75
CA LEU A 122 -20.56 -26.85 16.41
C LEU A 122 -19.67 -26.31 17.54
N ALA A 123 -20.11 -25.23 18.20
CA ALA A 123 -19.39 -24.66 19.34
C ALA A 123 -19.31 -25.63 20.53
N GLU A 124 -20.42 -26.33 20.80
CA GLU A 124 -20.49 -27.35 21.85
C GLU A 124 -19.67 -28.60 21.48
N ARG A 125 -19.74 -29.07 20.22
CA ARG A 125 -19.01 -30.26 19.75
C ARG A 125 -17.49 -30.13 19.77
N TYR A 126 -16.99 -28.96 19.38
CA TYR A 126 -15.54 -28.72 19.27
C TYR A 126 -14.95 -28.00 20.49
N GLU A 127 -15.79 -27.69 21.50
CA GLU A 127 -15.43 -26.91 22.70
C GLU A 127 -14.85 -25.52 22.36
N ILE A 128 -15.42 -24.88 21.35
CA ILE A 128 -14.95 -23.60 20.82
C ILE A 128 -16.04 -22.54 21.02
N PRO A 129 -15.71 -21.30 21.41
CA PRO A 129 -16.70 -20.22 21.49
C PRO A 129 -17.42 -20.02 20.15
N GLN A 130 -18.75 -19.80 20.17
CA GLN A 130 -19.56 -19.58 18.96
C GLN A 130 -19.01 -18.46 18.06
N ARG A 131 -18.36 -17.45 18.65
CA ARG A 131 -17.67 -16.37 17.93
C ARG A 131 -16.53 -16.89 17.03
N VAL A 132 -15.77 -17.88 17.49
CA VAL A 132 -14.66 -18.49 16.74
C VAL A 132 -15.19 -19.45 15.68
N VAL A 133 -16.25 -20.22 15.96
CA VAL A 133 -16.94 -21.04 14.94
C VAL A 133 -17.43 -20.17 13.79
N ARG A 134 -18.11 -19.05 14.09
CA ARG A 134 -18.57 -18.11 13.07
C ARG A 134 -17.41 -17.54 12.26
N LEU A 135 -16.31 -17.22 12.93
CA LEU A 135 -15.10 -16.70 12.30
C LEU A 135 -14.41 -17.73 11.40
N VAL A 136 -14.40 -19.01 11.79
CA VAL A 136 -13.91 -20.13 10.97
C VAL A 136 -14.76 -20.26 9.70
N LEU A 137 -16.07 -20.34 9.84
CA LEU A 137 -16.99 -20.45 8.70
C LEU A 137 -16.85 -19.26 7.74
N ASP A 138 -16.80 -18.04 8.28
CA ASP A 138 -16.57 -16.80 7.54
C ASP A 138 -15.19 -16.78 6.82
N SER A 139 -14.16 -17.39 7.42
CA SER A 139 -12.79 -17.45 6.85
C SER A 139 -12.57 -18.59 5.84
N THR A 140 -13.39 -19.64 5.89
CA THR A 140 -13.38 -20.74 4.90
C THR A 140 -14.18 -20.45 3.63
N GLN A 141 -14.97 -19.38 3.65
CA GLN A 141 -15.39 -18.74 2.41
C GLN A 141 -14.11 -18.29 1.69
N PRO A 142 -13.89 -18.66 0.41
CA PRO A 142 -12.61 -18.43 -0.25
C PRO A 142 -12.27 -16.95 -0.09
N ALA A 143 -11.21 -16.68 0.68
CA ALA A 143 -10.70 -15.35 0.84
C ALA A 143 -10.56 -14.76 -0.57
N ASP A 144 -11.11 -13.58 -0.80
CA ASP A 144 -10.86 -12.81 -2.01
C ASP A 144 -9.36 -12.55 -2.05
N ARG A 145 -8.66 -13.51 -2.66
CA ARG A 145 -7.21 -13.78 -2.72
C ARG A 145 -6.43 -13.29 -1.51
N ASP A 146 -5.85 -14.23 -0.75
CA ASP A 146 -4.73 -13.92 0.16
C ASP A 146 -3.57 -13.32 -0.64
N VAL A 147 -3.60 -12.00 -0.83
CA VAL A 147 -2.50 -11.24 -1.36
C VAL A 147 -1.52 -11.12 -0.21
N LYS A 148 -0.73 -12.19 0.00
CA LYS A 148 0.52 -12.10 0.74
C LYS A 148 1.18 -10.82 0.26
N PHE A 149 1.40 -9.85 1.16
CA PHE A 149 2.14 -8.64 0.85
C PHE A 149 3.48 -9.09 0.27
N ARG A 150 3.57 -9.17 -1.06
CA ARG A 150 4.83 -9.46 -1.73
C ARG A 150 5.78 -8.39 -1.20
N LYS A 151 6.95 -8.82 -0.72
CA LYS A 151 8.08 -7.92 -0.50
C LYS A 151 8.13 -7.03 -1.74
N ASP A 152 8.01 -5.73 -1.55
CA ASP A 152 8.06 -4.76 -2.63
C ASP A 152 9.36 -5.06 -3.40
N PRO A 153 9.31 -5.62 -4.63
CA PRO A 153 10.50 -6.17 -5.28
C PRO A 153 11.58 -5.10 -5.46
N VAL A 154 11.14 -3.84 -5.57
CA VAL A 154 11.96 -2.63 -5.70
C VAL A 154 12.79 -2.35 -4.46
N MET A 155 12.38 -2.79 -3.26
CA MET A 155 13.19 -2.56 -2.05
C MET A 155 14.47 -3.40 -2.04
N VAL A 156 14.47 -4.60 -2.63
CA VAL A 156 15.60 -5.53 -2.52
C VAL A 156 16.91 -4.96 -3.11
N PRO A 157 16.91 -4.33 -4.30
CA PRO A 157 18.09 -3.65 -4.83
C PRO A 157 18.55 -2.43 -4.01
N VAL A 158 17.61 -1.75 -3.36
CA VAL A 158 17.83 -0.42 -2.76
C VAL A 158 18.22 -0.49 -1.28
N ILE A 159 18.10 -1.67 -0.66
CA ILE A 159 18.44 -1.88 0.77
C ILE A 159 19.84 -1.39 1.12
N ARG A 160 20.86 -1.68 0.30
CA ARG A 160 22.24 -1.25 0.59
C ARG A 160 22.39 0.28 0.61
N LEU A 161 21.80 0.97 -0.35
CA LEU A 161 21.79 2.43 -0.42
C LEU A 161 21.07 3.04 0.78
N VAL A 162 19.93 2.46 1.18
CA VAL A 162 19.20 2.89 2.37
C VAL A 162 20.04 2.70 3.65
N ASP A 163 20.73 1.56 3.76
CA ASP A 163 21.59 1.27 4.92
C ASP A 163 22.78 2.23 5.00
N GLU A 164 23.41 2.58 3.87
CA GLU A 164 24.47 3.58 3.80
C GLU A 164 23.97 4.98 4.22
N MET A 165 22.79 5.39 3.76
CA MET A 165 22.18 6.66 4.16
C MET A 165 21.79 6.67 5.64
N LEU A 166 21.33 5.53 6.17
CA LEU A 166 21.05 5.37 7.60
C LEU A 166 22.32 5.46 8.44
N ALA A 167 23.43 4.87 7.99
CA ALA A 167 24.73 4.96 8.65
C ALA A 167 25.26 6.40 8.68
N ARG A 168 24.97 7.19 7.64
CA ARG A 168 25.23 8.64 7.59
C ARG A 168 24.30 9.47 8.48
N GLY A 169 23.31 8.86 9.15
CA GLY A 169 22.37 9.55 10.04
C GLY A 169 21.23 10.28 9.33
N VAL A 170 20.98 9.99 8.05
CA VAL A 170 19.93 10.66 7.27
C VAL A 170 18.55 10.22 7.78
N ARG A 171 17.61 11.18 7.90
CA ARG A 171 16.24 10.90 8.36
C ARG A 171 15.41 10.27 7.23
N GLY A 172 14.43 9.43 7.57
CA GLY A 172 13.61 8.68 6.59
C GLY A 172 12.97 9.52 5.48
N ARG A 173 12.53 10.76 5.78
CA ARG A 173 12.04 11.70 4.76
C ARG A 173 13.12 12.11 3.74
N ALA A 174 14.33 12.38 4.22
CA ALA A 174 15.45 12.77 3.38
C ALA A 174 15.95 11.59 2.55
N ILE A 175 15.99 10.37 3.13
CA ILE A 175 16.27 9.13 2.39
C ILE A 175 15.26 8.96 1.24
N TRP A 176 13.97 9.11 1.51
CA TRP A 176 12.95 9.00 0.46
C TRP A 176 13.13 10.03 -0.65
N ALA A 177 13.46 11.28 -0.31
CA ALA A 177 13.71 12.31 -1.31
C ALA A 177 14.97 12.01 -2.14
N GLU A 178 16.07 11.61 -1.50
CA GLU A 178 17.34 11.25 -2.17
C GLU A 178 17.16 10.06 -3.11
N LEU A 179 16.39 9.03 -2.70
CA LEU A 179 16.05 7.90 -3.56
C LEU A 179 15.26 8.31 -4.81
N MET A 180 14.31 9.24 -4.67
CA MET A 180 13.44 9.67 -5.76
C MET A 180 14.12 10.70 -6.68
N ASP A 181 14.94 11.58 -6.12
CA ASP A 181 15.60 12.67 -6.85
C ASP A 181 16.88 12.20 -7.55
N GLU A 182 17.74 11.45 -6.85
CA GLU A 182 19.09 11.09 -7.32
C GLU A 182 19.18 9.66 -7.87
N HIS A 183 18.46 8.70 -7.28
CA HIS A 183 18.64 7.28 -7.59
C HIS A 183 17.55 6.65 -8.46
N ASP A 184 16.58 7.43 -8.93
CA ASP A 184 15.51 6.94 -9.82
C ASP A 184 14.71 5.75 -9.27
N TYR A 185 14.63 5.60 -7.95
CA TYR A 185 13.82 4.57 -7.30
C TYR A 185 12.52 5.16 -6.79
N SER A 186 11.40 4.54 -7.17
CA SER A 186 10.13 4.79 -6.49
C SER A 186 9.89 3.75 -5.41
N VAL A 187 9.92 4.19 -4.16
CA VAL A 187 9.64 3.37 -2.98
C VAL A 187 8.52 4.04 -2.21
N SER A 188 7.51 3.25 -1.82
CA SER A 188 6.49 3.73 -0.91
C SER A 188 7.13 4.17 0.42
N TYR A 189 6.82 5.38 0.86
CA TYR A 189 7.31 5.92 2.14
C TYR A 189 6.96 5.01 3.33
N SER A 190 5.83 4.31 3.27
CA SER A 190 5.44 3.34 4.30
C SER A 190 6.35 2.10 4.32
N SER A 191 6.76 1.60 3.15
CA SER A 191 7.70 0.49 3.02
C SER A 191 9.08 0.87 3.56
N LEU A 192 9.54 2.09 3.27
CA LEU A 192 10.78 2.64 3.81
C LEU A 192 10.73 2.76 5.35
N LEU A 193 9.69 3.38 5.91
CA LEU A 193 9.56 3.51 7.36
C LEU A 193 9.47 2.14 8.04
N TYR A 194 8.75 1.19 7.45
CA TYR A 194 8.68 -0.18 7.97
C TYR A 194 10.07 -0.83 8.02
N TYR A 195 10.86 -0.69 6.95
CA TYR A 195 12.23 -1.18 6.90
C TYR A 195 13.11 -0.54 7.97
N VAL A 196 13.10 0.80 8.07
CA VAL A 196 13.89 1.55 9.07
C VAL A 196 13.51 1.19 10.50
N HIS A 197 12.21 1.07 10.80
CA HIS A 197 11.75 0.68 12.13
C HIS A 197 12.09 -0.77 12.47
N ARG A 198 12.01 -1.68 11.50
CA ARG A 198 12.40 -3.08 11.67
C ARG A 198 13.91 -3.22 11.90
N GLY A 199 14.74 -2.53 11.11
CA GLY A 199 16.20 -2.53 11.27
C GLY A 199 16.62 -2.02 12.66
N ARG A 200 16.00 -0.93 13.14
CA ARG A 200 16.24 -0.41 14.50
C ARG A 200 15.81 -1.37 15.61
N ARG A 201 14.73 -2.13 15.41
CA ARG A 201 14.29 -3.16 16.38
C ARG A 201 15.26 -4.34 16.44
N LEU A 202 15.77 -4.78 15.28
CA LEU A 202 16.73 -5.89 15.22
C LEU A 202 18.12 -5.49 15.74
N GLY A 203 18.59 -4.26 15.46
CA GLY A 203 19.85 -3.75 16.00
C GLY A 203 19.84 -3.48 17.52
N ARG A 204 18.67 -3.33 18.15
CA ARG A 204 18.53 -3.20 19.61
C ARG A 204 18.58 -4.53 20.38
N HIS A 205 18.54 -5.67 19.67
CA HIS A 205 18.66 -7.01 20.29
C HIS A 205 20.09 -7.56 20.23
N GLN A 206 21.08 -6.77 19.80
CA GLN A 206 22.50 -7.14 19.77
C GLN A 206 23.39 -6.26 20.68
N GLN A 207 22.78 -5.53 21.63
CA GLN A 207 23.49 -4.84 22.72
C GLN A 207 23.00 -5.35 24.06
#